data_AF-A0AAV2PPF2-F1
#
_entry.id   AF-A0AAV2PPF2-F1
#
_cell.length_a   1.000
_cell.length_b   1.000
_cell.length_c   1.000
_cell.angle_alpha   90.00
_cell.angle_beta   90.00
_cell.angle_gamma   90.00
#
_symmetry.space_group_name_H-M   'P 1'
#
loop_
_entity.id
_entity.type
_entity.pdbx_description
1 polymer ?
#
loop_
_entity_poly.entity_id
_entity_poly.type
_entity_poly.pdbx_seq_one_letter_code
_entity_poly.pdbx_strand_id
1 'polypeptide(L)'
;MDSFLIRLLVSLACISFGNCHMDMAQVRRKGGNMETSSTLAWVESHKGQATPLHGIRLSENYPSTVWCRAQQHGTHMSGALKNGRCVVPFLNNALTLKDKFQVLVSVNGSARIRYVKWDRYFAPPQNSVAVYDSSRLLAGQVPANGAPQAGFLVPRERRVILVADEDKVERVDAAMVLVEDEPGSYDLRAISLDAAKTEVQQDEVTLAEATLLNPGPSPQRVVEEVTMAVKQSAYWGLVKGTLIGLPAHVVWPLPQTEERDLTWGIQNELDREYIHLLEYELPPGAGVKVRVVGTKRTVEAPYSGTITATYEDGARQSRVIEGLHIDERLILLTAIYETPYFINNGTEVPGAEEITALLYKSTTTTTTTTTTTTTTTTTPSPEESPMVSQIGPAKPVSDSLSTMSESEEVQYSLAHDSAVGTHRQAGISLLVISFIIALCH
;
A
#
# COMPACT_ATOMS: atom_id res chain seq x y z
N MET A 1 -36.72 -23.37 32.99
CA MET A 1 -36.74 -24.20 31.77
C MET A 1 -37.20 -23.30 30.64
N ASP A 2 -36.68 -23.52 29.43
CA ASP A 2 -37.03 -22.85 28.17
C ASP A 2 -36.69 -21.34 28.11
N SER A 3 -35.81 -20.91 27.19
CA SER A 3 -36.03 -20.65 25.75
C SER A 3 -36.76 -19.30 25.55
N PHE A 4 -36.22 -18.32 24.81
CA PHE A 4 -35.73 -18.44 23.43
C PHE A 4 -34.39 -17.75 23.15
N LEU A 5 -33.61 -18.34 22.24
CA LEU A 5 -32.33 -17.79 21.76
C LEU A 5 -32.52 -17.05 20.42
N ILE A 6 -32.52 -15.71 20.42
CA ILE A 6 -32.57 -14.93 19.17
C ILE A 6 -31.18 -14.91 18.53
N ARG A 7 -30.93 -15.85 17.59
CA ARG A 7 -29.75 -15.83 16.73
C ARG A 7 -29.99 -14.89 15.55
N LEU A 8 -29.34 -13.73 15.55
CA LEU A 8 -29.31 -12.83 14.40
C LEU A 8 -28.45 -13.47 13.29
N LEU A 9 -29.08 -14.08 12.30
CA LEU A 9 -28.41 -14.56 11.09
C LEU A 9 -28.02 -13.38 10.21
N VAL A 10 -26.81 -12.84 10.43
CA VAL A 10 -26.16 -11.98 9.44
C VAL A 10 -25.69 -12.88 8.29
N SER A 11 -26.58 -13.10 7.33
CA SER A 11 -26.24 -13.81 6.10
C SER A 11 -25.29 -12.95 5.27
N LEU A 12 -23.99 -13.18 5.46
CA LEU A 12 -22.94 -12.64 4.60
C LEU A 12 -23.19 -13.12 3.18
N ALA A 13 -23.75 -12.25 2.34
CA ALA A 13 -23.87 -12.48 0.92
C ALA A 13 -22.47 -12.37 0.31
N CYS A 14 -21.70 -13.45 0.40
CA CYS A 14 -20.49 -13.63 -0.38
C CYS A 14 -20.88 -13.68 -1.86
N ILE A 15 -20.98 -12.50 -2.47
CA ILE A 15 -21.15 -12.34 -3.91
C ILE A 15 -19.93 -13.02 -4.54
N SER A 16 -20.14 -14.22 -5.06
CA SER A 16 -19.19 -14.90 -5.91
C SER A 16 -19.10 -14.11 -7.21
N PHE A 17 -18.21 -13.12 -7.22
CA PHE A 17 -17.78 -12.40 -8.41
C PHE A 17 -17.13 -13.40 -9.36
N GLY A 18 -17.96 -14.09 -10.15
CA GLY A 18 -17.52 -15.05 -11.15
C GLY A 18 -16.49 -14.38 -12.05
N ASN A 19 -15.35 -15.04 -12.27
CA ASN A 19 -14.11 -14.44 -12.76
C ASN A 19 -14.29 -13.51 -13.97
N CYS A 20 -14.54 -12.23 -13.72
CA CYS A 20 -14.59 -11.20 -14.74
C CYS A 20 -13.21 -11.11 -15.38
N HIS A 21 -13.12 -11.46 -16.66
CA HIS A 21 -11.86 -11.46 -17.39
C HIS A 21 -11.32 -10.03 -17.50
N MET A 22 -10.31 -9.71 -16.70
CA MET A 22 -9.61 -8.44 -16.71
C MET A 22 -8.42 -8.53 -17.66
N ASP A 23 -8.47 -7.83 -18.79
CA ASP A 23 -7.29 -7.64 -19.64
C ASP A 23 -6.55 -6.37 -19.18
N MET A 24 -5.36 -6.53 -18.60
CA MET A 24 -4.61 -5.40 -18.04
C MET A 24 -4.25 -4.39 -19.12
N ALA A 25 -4.41 -3.10 -18.85
CA ALA A 25 -4.16 -2.06 -19.84
C ALA A 25 -2.65 -1.95 -20.16
N GLN A 26 -2.30 -1.57 -21.38
CA GLN A 26 -0.90 -1.31 -21.75
C GLN A 26 -0.58 0.19 -21.64
N VAL A 27 0.66 0.50 -21.25
CA VAL A 27 1.16 1.86 -20.96
C VAL A 27 2.44 2.10 -21.77
N ARG A 28 2.51 3.26 -22.45
CA ARG A 28 3.60 3.60 -23.37
C ARG A 28 4.77 4.28 -22.64
N ARG A 29 5.89 3.58 -22.50
CA ARG A 29 7.10 4.07 -21.82
C ARG A 29 7.95 5.06 -22.63
N LYS A 30 8.98 5.59 -21.96
CA LYS A 30 10.16 6.20 -22.60
C LYS A 30 10.70 5.27 -23.69
N GLY A 31 11.20 5.82 -24.80
CA GLY A 31 11.57 5.05 -26.00
C GLY A 31 10.38 4.56 -26.85
N GLY A 32 9.24 4.21 -26.23
CA GLY A 32 8.02 3.78 -26.92
C GLY A 32 7.69 2.30 -26.80
N ASN A 33 8.37 1.58 -25.92
CA ASN A 33 7.97 0.24 -25.48
C ASN A 33 6.59 0.28 -24.81
N MET A 34 5.85 -0.82 -24.89
CA MET A 34 4.62 -1.03 -24.14
C MET A 34 4.91 -1.91 -22.94
N GLU A 35 4.40 -1.53 -21.78
CA GLU A 35 4.41 -2.34 -20.57
C GLU A 35 2.97 -2.52 -20.05
N THR A 36 2.75 -3.59 -19.29
CA THR A 36 1.45 -3.87 -18.68
C THR A 36 1.28 -3.04 -17.42
N SER A 37 0.21 -2.26 -17.34
CA SER A 37 -0.21 -1.54 -16.13
C SER A 37 -0.48 -2.51 -14.98
N SER A 38 -0.15 -2.11 -13.76
CA SER A 38 -0.61 -2.82 -12.55
C SER A 38 -1.92 -2.26 -11.99
N THR A 39 -2.31 -1.05 -12.40
CA THR A 39 -3.41 -0.26 -11.80
C THR A 39 -4.62 -0.09 -12.72
N LEU A 40 -4.47 -0.21 -14.04
CA LEU A 40 -5.52 -0.06 -15.04
C LEU A 40 -5.83 -1.40 -15.74
N ALA A 41 -7.12 -1.70 -15.91
CA ALA A 41 -7.58 -2.90 -16.61
C ALA A 41 -8.82 -2.62 -17.47
N TRP A 42 -9.01 -3.45 -18.49
CA TRP A 42 -10.19 -3.50 -19.34
C TRP A 42 -11.10 -4.63 -18.88
N VAL A 43 -12.32 -4.28 -18.46
CA VAL A 43 -13.34 -5.21 -17.97
C VAL A 43 -14.44 -5.35 -19.02
N GLU A 44 -14.83 -6.58 -19.35
CA GLU A 44 -15.94 -6.83 -20.28
C GLU A 44 -17.27 -6.26 -19.75
N SER A 45 -18.05 -5.65 -20.65
CA SER A 45 -19.34 -5.09 -20.29
C SER A 45 -20.37 -5.21 -21.42
N HIS A 46 -21.64 -5.35 -21.02
CA HIS A 46 -22.76 -5.63 -21.91
C HIS A 46 -23.94 -4.66 -21.69
N LYS A 47 -24.80 -4.56 -22.71
CA LYS A 47 -26.01 -3.75 -22.73
C LYS A 47 -26.85 -3.93 -21.45
N GLY A 48 -27.09 -2.84 -20.73
CA GLY A 48 -27.95 -2.82 -19.54
C GLY A 48 -27.24 -3.16 -18.23
N GLN A 49 -25.98 -3.59 -18.28
CA GLN A 49 -25.13 -3.64 -17.09
C GLN A 49 -24.86 -2.22 -16.58
N ALA A 50 -24.79 -2.06 -15.25
CA ALA A 50 -24.31 -0.83 -14.65
C ALA A 50 -22.83 -0.58 -15.01
N THR A 51 -22.43 0.69 -15.13
CA THR A 51 -21.03 1.08 -15.34
C THR A 51 -20.15 0.44 -14.26
N PRO A 52 -19.07 -0.29 -14.62
CA PRO A 52 -18.18 -0.92 -13.66
C PRO A 52 -17.65 0.04 -12.59
N LEU A 53 -17.56 -0.46 -11.35
CA LEU A 53 -16.97 0.29 -10.23
C LEU A 53 -15.53 0.70 -10.58
N HIS A 54 -15.15 1.92 -10.20
CA HIS A 54 -13.88 2.55 -10.56
C HIS A 54 -13.62 2.73 -12.08
N GLY A 55 -14.66 2.70 -12.94
CA GLY A 55 -14.55 3.06 -14.35
C GLY A 55 -13.93 4.46 -14.57
N ILE A 56 -12.93 4.56 -15.45
CA ILE A 56 -12.16 5.79 -15.67
C ILE A 56 -13.03 6.81 -16.42
N ARG A 57 -13.35 7.92 -15.76
CA ARG A 57 -14.17 9.03 -16.30
C ARG A 57 -13.40 9.86 -17.32
N LEU A 58 -14.05 10.25 -18.42
CA LEU A 58 -13.50 11.19 -19.41
C LEU A 58 -13.36 12.61 -18.84
N SER A 59 -14.25 12.99 -17.93
CA SER A 59 -14.34 14.33 -17.35
C SER A 59 -15.06 14.26 -16.01
N GLU A 60 -14.62 15.08 -15.04
CA GLU A 60 -15.24 15.15 -13.71
C GLU A 60 -16.71 15.62 -13.78
N ASN A 61 -16.98 16.62 -14.62
CA ASN A 61 -18.32 17.14 -14.92
C ASN A 61 -19.31 16.11 -15.51
N TYR A 62 -18.83 14.96 -15.99
CA TYR A 62 -19.65 13.95 -16.68
C TYR A 62 -19.38 12.55 -16.08
N PRO A 63 -19.73 12.31 -14.80
CA PRO A 63 -19.30 11.13 -14.05
C PRO A 63 -19.86 9.80 -14.55
N SER A 64 -20.88 9.82 -15.40
CA SER A 64 -21.45 8.67 -16.11
C SER A 64 -20.70 8.29 -17.39
N THR A 65 -19.84 9.18 -17.92
CA THR A 65 -19.14 8.99 -19.19
C THR A 65 -17.72 8.48 -18.94
N VAL A 66 -17.53 7.17 -19.12
CA VAL A 66 -16.25 6.47 -18.89
C VAL A 66 -15.63 5.95 -20.18
N TRP A 67 -14.33 5.68 -20.15
CA TRP A 67 -13.58 5.13 -21.28
C TRP A 67 -14.05 3.70 -21.59
N CYS A 68 -14.33 3.46 -22.88
CA CYS A 68 -14.58 2.12 -23.38
C CYS A 68 -13.70 1.82 -24.61
N ARG A 69 -13.55 0.53 -24.93
CA ARG A 69 -12.99 0.06 -26.19
C ARG A 69 -13.80 -1.11 -26.74
N ALA A 70 -13.66 -1.35 -28.04
CA ALA A 70 -14.17 -2.56 -28.68
C ALA A 70 -13.29 -2.97 -29.87
N GLN A 71 -13.39 -4.23 -30.27
CA GLN A 71 -12.74 -4.75 -31.46
C GLN A 71 -13.73 -4.76 -32.64
N GLN A 72 -13.28 -4.31 -33.82
CA GLN A 72 -14.00 -4.42 -35.09
C GLN A 72 -13.00 -4.82 -36.19
N HIS A 73 -13.31 -5.84 -36.99
CA HIS A 73 -12.41 -6.37 -38.03
C HIS A 73 -10.97 -6.60 -37.51
N GLY A 74 -10.84 -7.30 -36.38
CA GLY A 74 -9.57 -7.56 -35.67
C GLY A 74 -8.96 -6.35 -34.95
N THR A 75 -9.46 -5.14 -35.20
CA THR A 75 -8.83 -3.88 -34.83
C THR A 75 -9.50 -3.24 -33.61
N HIS A 76 -8.73 -2.88 -32.58
CA HIS A 76 -9.24 -2.23 -31.37
C HIS A 76 -9.40 -0.71 -31.53
N MET A 77 -10.50 -0.18 -31.02
CA MET A 77 -10.87 1.25 -31.06
C MET A 77 -11.46 1.66 -29.72
N SER A 78 -11.03 2.80 -29.20
CA SER A 78 -11.52 3.42 -27.96
C SER A 78 -12.60 4.46 -28.23
N GLY A 79 -13.35 4.82 -27.20
CA GLY A 79 -14.41 5.81 -27.23
C GLY A 79 -15.07 6.00 -25.87
N ALA A 80 -16.32 6.45 -25.87
CA ALA A 80 -17.07 6.80 -24.66
C ALA A 80 -18.22 5.81 -24.39
N LEU A 81 -18.35 5.37 -23.15
CA LEU A 81 -19.59 4.74 -22.66
C LEU A 81 -20.65 5.83 -22.48
N LYS A 82 -21.70 5.81 -23.29
CA LYS A 82 -22.87 6.70 -23.20
C LYS A 82 -24.13 5.83 -23.05
N ASN A 83 -24.92 6.05 -22.00
CA ASN A 83 -26.22 5.39 -21.79
C ASN A 83 -26.18 3.84 -21.91
N GLY A 84 -25.13 3.20 -21.36
CA GLY A 84 -24.94 1.74 -21.41
C GLY A 84 -24.55 1.20 -22.79
N ARG A 85 -23.98 2.04 -23.67
CA ARG A 85 -23.49 1.70 -25.01
C ARG A 85 -22.11 2.30 -25.24
N CYS A 86 -21.18 1.54 -25.80
CA CYS A 86 -19.85 2.05 -26.15
C CYS A 86 -19.88 2.68 -27.54
N VAL A 87 -19.57 3.97 -27.64
CA VAL A 87 -19.55 4.70 -28.92
C VAL A 87 -18.10 4.99 -29.32
N VAL A 88 -17.65 4.38 -30.43
CA VAL A 88 -16.26 4.43 -30.91
C VAL A 88 -16.19 4.97 -32.34
N PRO A 89 -15.08 5.60 -32.78
CA PRO A 89 -14.98 6.15 -34.14
C PRO A 89 -14.60 5.04 -35.14
N PHE A 90 -15.37 4.88 -36.22
CA PHE A 90 -15.13 3.86 -37.25
C PHE A 90 -15.19 4.46 -38.66
N LEU A 91 -14.05 4.43 -39.37
CA LEU A 91 -13.85 5.05 -40.69
C LEU A 91 -14.09 6.58 -40.68
N ASN A 92 -15.34 7.02 -40.87
CA ASN A 92 -15.78 8.42 -40.82
C ASN A 92 -17.05 8.64 -39.97
N ASN A 93 -17.64 7.56 -39.44
CA ASN A 93 -18.90 7.58 -38.71
C ASN A 93 -18.67 7.01 -37.30
N ALA A 94 -19.50 7.41 -36.33
CA ALA A 94 -19.49 6.76 -35.03
C ALA A 94 -20.14 5.36 -35.14
N LEU A 95 -19.64 4.42 -34.34
CA LEU A 95 -20.20 3.08 -34.20
C LEU A 95 -20.67 2.87 -32.76
N THR A 96 -21.99 2.76 -32.57
CA THR A 96 -22.61 2.51 -31.27
C THR A 96 -22.76 1.00 -31.02
N LEU A 97 -21.96 0.49 -30.09
CA LEU A 97 -21.91 -0.91 -29.70
C LEU A 97 -22.67 -1.16 -28.40
N LYS A 98 -23.42 -2.26 -28.35
CA LYS A 98 -24.32 -2.61 -27.25
C LYS A 98 -23.87 -3.90 -26.55
N ASP A 99 -23.53 -4.93 -27.32
CA ASP A 99 -23.56 -6.30 -26.80
C ASP A 99 -22.17 -6.87 -26.47
N LYS A 100 -21.10 -6.28 -27.03
CA LYS A 100 -19.70 -6.62 -26.73
C LYS A 100 -18.81 -5.37 -26.77
N PHE A 101 -18.38 -4.92 -25.60
CA PHE A 101 -17.33 -3.91 -25.43
C PHE A 101 -16.62 -4.12 -24.08
N GLN A 102 -15.55 -3.37 -23.84
CA GLN A 102 -14.84 -3.34 -22.56
C GLN A 102 -14.76 -1.91 -22.03
N VAL A 103 -14.76 -1.75 -20.71
CA VAL A 103 -14.63 -0.47 -19.99
C VAL A 103 -13.28 -0.43 -19.29
N LEU A 104 -12.58 0.70 -19.35
CA LEU A 104 -11.35 0.91 -18.60
C LEU A 104 -11.69 1.19 -17.13
N VAL A 105 -11.09 0.45 -16.20
CA VAL A 105 -11.28 0.60 -14.76
C VAL A 105 -9.95 0.81 -14.04
N SER A 106 -10.00 1.55 -12.92
CA SER A 106 -8.94 1.59 -11.93
C SER A 106 -9.09 0.38 -11.00
N VAL A 107 -8.16 -0.57 -11.12
CA VAL A 107 -8.14 -1.83 -10.36
C VAL A 107 -8.10 -1.51 -8.87
N ASN A 108 -9.16 -1.88 -8.14
CA ASN A 108 -9.33 -1.57 -6.71
C ASN A 108 -9.18 -0.07 -6.35
N GLY A 109 -9.48 0.84 -7.29
CA GLY A 109 -9.31 2.29 -7.10
C GLY A 109 -7.84 2.75 -6.98
N SER A 110 -6.87 1.93 -7.42
CA SER A 110 -5.43 2.20 -7.29
C SER A 110 -4.86 3.22 -8.28
N ALA A 111 -5.35 3.22 -9.52
CA ALA A 111 -4.79 4.05 -10.58
C ALA A 111 -4.95 5.54 -10.28
N ARG A 112 -3.88 6.29 -10.50
CA ARG A 112 -3.92 7.73 -10.69
C ARG A 112 -3.78 8.02 -12.18
N ILE A 113 -4.66 8.86 -12.70
CA ILE A 113 -4.67 9.27 -14.10
C ILE A 113 -4.56 10.78 -14.24
N ARG A 114 -3.89 11.22 -15.30
CA ARG A 114 -3.87 12.62 -15.74
C ARG A 114 -4.25 12.74 -17.21
N TYR A 115 -4.76 13.91 -17.54
CA TYR A 115 -5.00 14.34 -18.91
C TYR A 115 -3.90 15.33 -19.32
N VAL A 116 -3.03 14.92 -20.23
CA VAL A 116 -1.90 15.73 -20.71
C VAL A 116 -2.24 16.35 -22.06
N LYS A 117 -2.09 17.67 -22.19
CA LYS A 117 -2.25 18.39 -23.46
C LYS A 117 -1.21 17.88 -24.46
N TRP A 118 -1.65 17.53 -25.67
CA TRP A 118 -0.79 17.08 -26.75
C TRP A 118 -1.23 17.69 -28.08
N ASP A 119 -0.28 17.98 -28.96
CA ASP A 119 -0.51 18.31 -30.36
C ASP A 119 0.50 17.62 -31.28
N ARG A 120 0.18 17.63 -32.59
CA ARG A 120 0.94 16.99 -33.67
C ARG A 120 2.42 17.35 -33.77
N TYR A 121 2.89 18.43 -33.16
CA TYR A 121 4.30 18.82 -33.18
C TYR A 121 5.09 18.05 -32.11
N PHE A 122 4.48 17.79 -30.95
CA PHE A 122 5.08 17.04 -29.85
C PHE A 122 5.03 15.51 -30.03
N ALA A 123 5.97 14.81 -29.39
CA ALA A 123 5.86 13.37 -29.21
C ALA A 123 4.70 13.02 -28.25
N PRO A 124 4.06 11.84 -28.38
CA PRO A 124 3.06 11.41 -27.40
C PRO A 124 3.67 11.34 -25.99
N PRO A 125 2.92 11.71 -24.93
CA PRO A 125 3.42 11.70 -23.56
C PRO A 125 3.97 10.34 -23.11
N GLN A 126 4.91 10.37 -22.17
CA GLN A 126 5.29 9.17 -21.42
C GLN A 126 4.12 8.70 -20.55
N ASN A 127 4.06 7.40 -20.31
CA ASN A 127 2.96 6.70 -19.64
C ASN A 127 1.56 6.92 -20.27
N SER A 128 1.49 7.27 -21.56
CA SER A 128 0.21 7.29 -22.30
C SER A 128 -0.43 5.91 -22.31
N VAL A 129 -1.70 5.81 -21.91
CA VAL A 129 -2.45 4.55 -21.89
C VAL A 129 -2.86 4.15 -23.30
N ALA A 130 -2.63 2.89 -23.68
CA ALA A 130 -2.96 2.37 -24.99
C ALA A 130 -4.38 1.77 -25.06
N VAL A 131 -4.95 1.77 -26.26
CA VAL A 131 -6.22 1.09 -26.55
C VAL A 131 -6.04 -0.44 -26.49
N TYR A 132 -4.93 -0.93 -27.03
CA TYR A 132 -4.58 -2.36 -27.05
C TYR A 132 -3.08 -2.56 -27.29
N ASP A 133 -2.47 -1.75 -28.16
CA ASP A 133 -1.06 -1.80 -28.52
C ASP A 133 -0.46 -0.38 -28.72
N SER A 134 0.82 -0.30 -29.07
CA SER A 134 1.52 0.96 -29.36
C SER A 134 0.99 1.76 -30.56
N SER A 135 0.07 1.22 -31.37
CA SER A 135 -0.46 1.91 -32.55
C SER A 135 -1.51 2.97 -32.18
N ARG A 136 -2.15 2.87 -31.01
CA ARG A 136 -3.27 3.74 -30.58
C ARG A 136 -3.23 4.03 -29.09
N LEU A 137 -3.22 5.31 -28.76
CA LEU A 137 -3.23 5.82 -27.39
C LEU A 137 -4.56 6.51 -27.07
N LEU A 138 -5.06 6.38 -25.85
CA LEU A 138 -6.34 6.97 -25.42
C LEU A 138 -6.24 8.49 -25.44
N ALA A 139 -7.11 9.13 -26.23
CA ALA A 139 -7.13 10.57 -26.41
C ALA A 139 -8.55 11.11 -26.61
N GLY A 140 -8.82 12.28 -26.04
CA GLY A 140 -10.14 12.89 -25.97
C GLY A 140 -10.07 14.41 -25.79
N GLN A 141 -11.22 15.06 -25.80
CA GLN A 141 -11.34 16.48 -25.49
C GLN A 141 -12.67 16.78 -24.78
N VAL A 142 -12.67 17.83 -23.96
CA VAL A 142 -13.87 18.39 -23.35
C VAL A 142 -14.05 19.79 -23.95
N PRO A 143 -14.94 19.97 -24.94
CA PRO A 143 -15.22 21.29 -25.52
C PRO A 143 -15.83 22.20 -24.45
N ALA A 144 -15.53 23.50 -24.48
CA ALA A 144 -15.93 24.44 -23.42
C ALA A 144 -17.44 24.42 -23.09
N ASN A 145 -18.29 24.19 -24.09
CA ASN A 145 -19.75 24.09 -23.97
C ASN A 145 -20.30 22.72 -24.46
N GLY A 146 -19.48 21.67 -24.48
CA GLY A 146 -19.80 20.40 -25.15
C GLY A 146 -19.60 19.15 -24.30
N ALA A 147 -20.30 18.07 -24.66
CA ALA A 147 -20.10 16.76 -24.05
C ALA A 147 -18.68 16.22 -24.31
N PRO A 148 -18.09 15.41 -23.42
CA PRO A 148 -16.76 14.84 -23.62
C PRO A 148 -16.71 13.96 -24.86
N GLN A 149 -15.70 14.20 -25.69
CA GLN A 149 -15.40 13.45 -26.89
C GLN A 149 -14.20 12.54 -26.64
N ALA A 150 -14.26 11.31 -27.14
CA ALA A 150 -13.21 10.31 -26.98
C ALA A 150 -12.94 9.56 -28.28
N GLY A 151 -11.72 9.02 -28.34
CA GLY A 151 -11.23 8.18 -29.41
C GLY A 151 -9.77 7.85 -29.15
N PHE A 152 -8.90 8.00 -30.14
CA PHE A 152 -7.50 7.66 -30.03
C PHE A 152 -6.56 8.56 -30.83
N LEU A 153 -5.37 8.77 -30.29
CA LEU A 153 -4.19 9.28 -30.98
C LEU A 153 -3.52 8.13 -31.72
N VAL A 154 -3.24 8.31 -33.01
CA VAL A 154 -2.39 7.43 -33.83
C VAL A 154 -0.98 8.02 -33.88
N PRO A 155 0.02 7.49 -33.14
CA PRO A 155 1.34 8.12 -33.02
C PRO A 155 2.10 8.28 -34.34
N ARG A 156 1.93 7.33 -35.27
CA ARG A 156 2.59 7.35 -36.59
C ARG A 156 2.03 8.43 -37.52
N GLU A 157 0.74 8.72 -37.43
CA GLU A 157 0.06 9.75 -38.23
C GLU A 157 0.13 11.15 -37.59
N ARG A 158 0.55 11.24 -36.31
CA ARG A 158 0.51 12.47 -35.49
C ARG A 158 -0.88 13.13 -35.53
N ARG A 159 -1.92 12.32 -35.36
CA ARG A 159 -3.33 12.73 -35.50
C ARG A 159 -4.22 12.02 -34.50
N VAL A 160 -5.21 12.73 -33.98
CA VAL A 160 -6.25 12.17 -33.10
C VAL A 160 -7.54 11.98 -33.89
N ILE A 161 -8.19 10.85 -33.68
CA ILE A 161 -9.50 10.51 -34.25
C ILE A 161 -10.48 10.44 -33.09
N LEU A 162 -11.54 11.26 -33.12
CA LEU A 162 -12.50 11.42 -32.03
C LEU A 162 -13.94 11.21 -32.52
N VAL A 163 -14.81 10.71 -31.64
CA VAL A 163 -16.27 10.78 -31.84
C VAL A 163 -16.74 12.19 -31.44
N ALA A 164 -17.24 12.93 -32.41
CA ALA A 164 -17.96 14.19 -32.21
C ALA A 164 -19.47 13.90 -32.25
N ASP A 165 -20.20 14.42 -31.25
CA ASP A 165 -21.64 14.18 -31.05
C ASP A 165 -21.99 12.68 -30.98
N GLU A 166 -23.05 12.22 -31.66
CA GLU A 166 -23.45 10.79 -31.66
C GLU A 166 -23.06 10.02 -32.94
N ASP A 167 -22.93 10.69 -34.09
CA ASP A 167 -22.73 10.04 -35.41
C ASP A 167 -21.42 10.42 -36.13
N LYS A 168 -20.75 11.52 -35.76
CA LYS A 168 -19.66 12.12 -36.54
C LYS A 168 -18.28 11.68 -36.02
N VAL A 169 -17.33 11.47 -36.93
CA VAL A 169 -15.91 11.32 -36.57
C VAL A 169 -15.12 12.52 -37.03
N GLU A 170 -14.39 13.13 -36.09
CA GLU A 170 -13.49 14.24 -36.35
C GLU A 170 -12.03 13.82 -36.26
N ARG A 171 -11.20 14.50 -37.06
CA ARG A 171 -9.75 14.32 -37.10
C ARG A 171 -9.13 15.63 -36.64
N VAL A 172 -8.54 15.61 -35.45
CA VAL A 172 -7.97 16.80 -34.81
C VAL A 172 -6.47 16.65 -34.62
N ASP A 173 -5.78 17.79 -34.71
CA ASP A 173 -4.33 17.88 -34.66
C ASP A 173 -3.81 18.20 -33.22
N ALA A 174 -4.72 18.35 -32.24
CA ALA A 174 -4.44 18.51 -30.81
C ALA A 174 -5.58 17.91 -29.95
N ALA A 175 -5.26 17.38 -28.77
CA ALA A 175 -6.22 16.79 -27.82
C ALA A 175 -5.62 16.66 -26.39
N MET A 176 -6.38 16.09 -25.47
CA MET A 176 -5.88 15.55 -24.21
C MET A 176 -5.56 14.06 -24.37
N VAL A 177 -4.36 13.61 -24.01
CA VAL A 177 -3.99 12.18 -23.94
C VAL A 177 -4.13 11.70 -22.49
N LEU A 178 -4.70 10.51 -22.30
CA LEU A 178 -4.78 9.86 -20.98
C LEU A 178 -3.43 9.25 -20.61
N VAL A 179 -2.91 9.61 -19.44
CA VAL A 179 -1.63 9.17 -18.89
C VAL A 179 -1.87 8.52 -17.53
N GLU A 180 -1.18 7.41 -17.25
CA GLU A 180 -1.11 6.80 -15.92
C GLU A 180 0.08 7.39 -15.13
N ASP A 181 -0.19 7.86 -13.91
CA ASP A 181 0.86 8.24 -12.96
C ASP A 181 1.21 7.03 -12.09
N GLU A 182 2.50 6.77 -11.96
CA GLU A 182 3.00 5.67 -11.14
C GLU A 182 3.54 6.19 -9.80
N PRO A 183 3.29 5.49 -8.68
CA PRO A 183 3.89 5.84 -7.41
C PRO A 183 5.40 5.58 -7.43
N GLY A 184 6.14 6.42 -6.72
CA GLY A 184 7.56 6.20 -6.42
C GLY A 184 7.78 5.35 -5.15
N SER A 185 6.81 5.34 -4.23
CA SER A 185 6.88 4.55 -2.98
C SER A 185 5.51 4.27 -2.37
N TYR A 186 5.50 3.35 -1.40
CA TYR A 186 4.34 3.03 -0.57
C TYR A 186 4.60 3.27 0.93
N ASP A 187 3.51 3.48 1.67
CA ASP A 187 3.45 3.51 3.12
C ASP A 187 2.27 2.60 3.56
N LEU A 188 2.53 1.58 4.37
CA LEU A 188 1.52 0.60 4.83
C LEU A 188 1.31 0.75 6.35
N ARG A 189 0.07 1.09 6.73
CA ARG A 189 -0.35 1.34 8.13
C ARG A 189 -1.66 0.61 8.45
N ALA A 190 -2.04 0.63 9.73
CA ALA A 190 -3.29 0.05 10.24
C ALA A 190 -3.48 -1.43 9.85
N ILE A 191 -2.39 -2.19 9.94
CA ILE A 191 -2.33 -3.61 9.54
C ILE A 191 -3.11 -4.46 10.57
N SER A 192 -3.94 -5.37 10.08
CA SER A 192 -4.65 -6.37 10.87
C SER A 192 -4.52 -7.74 10.22
N LEU A 193 -3.94 -8.71 10.93
CA LEU A 193 -3.83 -10.09 10.48
C LEU A 193 -5.14 -10.84 10.79
N ASP A 194 -5.58 -11.68 9.86
CA ASP A 194 -6.69 -12.60 10.10
C ASP A 194 -6.22 -13.81 10.91
N ALA A 195 -6.23 -13.66 12.24
CA ALA A 195 -5.80 -14.69 13.18
C ALA A 195 -6.59 -16.02 13.09
N ALA A 196 -7.73 -16.06 12.41
CA ALA A 196 -8.47 -17.30 12.13
C ALA A 196 -7.98 -18.03 10.86
N LYS A 197 -7.12 -17.38 10.06
CA LYS A 197 -6.45 -17.93 8.88
C LYS A 197 -4.92 -17.85 8.93
N THR A 198 -4.34 -17.41 10.05
CA THR A 198 -2.88 -17.43 10.27
C THR A 198 -2.39 -18.86 10.48
N GLU A 199 -1.43 -19.30 9.65
CA GLU A 199 -0.62 -20.49 9.90
C GLU A 199 0.68 -20.09 10.60
N VAL A 200 1.13 -20.93 11.53
CA VAL A 200 2.38 -20.73 12.28
C VAL A 200 3.15 -22.05 12.32
N GLN A 201 4.32 -22.05 11.68
CA GLN A 201 5.28 -23.16 11.71
C GLN A 201 6.48 -22.77 12.59
N GLN A 202 7.10 -23.75 13.25
CA GLN A 202 8.26 -23.55 14.11
C GLN A 202 9.26 -24.68 13.90
N ASP A 203 10.50 -24.31 13.61
CA ASP A 203 11.59 -25.22 13.26
C ASP A 203 12.81 -24.94 14.13
N GLU A 204 13.46 -25.98 14.64
CA GLU A 204 14.74 -25.86 15.33
C GLU A 204 15.90 -26.01 14.33
N VAL A 205 16.85 -25.09 14.40
CA VAL A 205 18.05 -25.06 13.55
C VAL A 205 19.29 -24.88 14.41
N THR A 206 20.29 -25.75 14.24
CA THR A 206 21.62 -25.52 14.82
C THR A 206 22.31 -24.40 14.03
N LEU A 207 22.60 -23.29 14.70
CA LEU A 207 23.14 -22.07 14.11
C LEU A 207 24.67 -21.99 14.23
N ALA A 208 25.24 -22.63 15.25
CA ALA A 208 26.67 -22.81 15.43
C ALA A 208 26.98 -24.01 16.34
N GLU A 209 28.21 -24.52 16.25
CA GLU A 209 28.78 -25.51 17.17
C GLU A 209 30.18 -25.04 17.59
N ALA A 210 30.53 -25.27 18.84
CA ALA A 210 31.75 -24.80 19.50
C ALA A 210 32.30 -25.87 20.45
N THR A 211 33.54 -25.72 20.96
CA THR A 211 34.12 -26.70 21.89
C THR A 211 35.07 -26.01 22.87
N LEU A 212 34.54 -25.75 24.06
CA LEU A 212 35.28 -25.19 25.18
C LEU A 212 36.23 -26.24 25.73
N LEU A 213 37.52 -25.90 25.89
CA LEU A 213 38.56 -26.81 26.37
C LEU A 213 39.35 -26.18 27.53
N ASN A 214 39.48 -26.92 28.64
CA ASN A 214 40.42 -26.62 29.71
C ASN A 214 41.55 -27.67 29.73
N PRO A 215 42.65 -27.48 28.97
CA PRO A 215 43.84 -28.31 29.06
C PRO A 215 44.70 -28.01 30.31
N GLY A 216 44.28 -27.08 31.18
CA GLY A 216 45.03 -26.64 32.34
C GLY A 216 44.98 -27.60 33.54
N PRO A 217 45.89 -27.44 34.52
CA PRO A 217 45.94 -28.27 35.73
C PRO A 217 44.95 -27.85 36.83
N SER A 218 44.18 -26.77 36.60
CA SER A 218 43.22 -26.18 37.55
C SER A 218 41.86 -25.97 36.88
N PRO A 219 40.74 -25.98 37.63
CA PRO A 219 39.44 -25.57 37.08
C PRO A 219 39.51 -24.15 36.49
N GLN A 220 38.81 -23.92 35.37
CA GLN A 220 38.82 -22.63 34.68
C GLN A 220 37.47 -22.38 34.00
N ARG A 221 36.97 -21.14 34.12
CA ARG A 221 35.91 -20.61 33.24
C ARG A 221 36.51 -20.37 31.87
N VAL A 222 36.14 -21.22 30.91
CA VAL A 222 36.52 -21.07 29.50
C VAL A 222 35.42 -20.26 28.82
N VAL A 223 35.83 -19.33 27.95
CA VAL A 223 34.92 -18.44 27.21
C VAL A 223 35.33 -18.46 25.73
N GLU A 224 34.38 -18.66 24.84
CA GLU A 224 34.57 -18.68 23.38
C GLU A 224 33.53 -17.76 22.71
N GLU A 225 33.96 -16.96 21.75
CA GLU A 225 33.07 -16.06 21.01
C GLU A 225 32.54 -16.77 19.76
N VAL A 226 31.22 -16.78 19.60
CA VAL A 226 30.54 -17.45 18.49
C VAL A 226 29.64 -16.47 17.75
N THR A 227 29.92 -16.29 16.46
CA THR A 227 29.11 -15.49 15.52
C THR A 227 28.14 -16.40 14.77
N MET A 228 26.87 -16.01 14.71
CA MET A 228 25.79 -16.73 14.03
C MET A 228 25.08 -15.82 13.03
N ALA A 229 25.04 -16.22 11.76
CA ALA A 229 24.21 -15.57 10.74
C ALA A 229 22.77 -16.08 10.84
N VAL A 230 21.89 -15.26 11.41
CA VAL A 230 20.46 -15.59 11.58
C VAL A 230 19.68 -14.99 10.43
N LYS A 231 19.26 -15.86 9.50
CA LYS A 231 18.33 -15.46 8.45
C LYS A 231 16.99 -15.01 9.04
N GLN A 232 16.49 -13.89 8.56
CA GLN A 232 15.14 -13.37 8.83
C GLN A 232 14.56 -12.90 7.50
N SER A 233 13.26 -13.06 7.26
CA SER A 233 12.66 -12.53 6.05
C SER A 233 11.24 -11.99 6.25
N ALA A 234 10.88 -11.00 5.45
CA ALA A 234 9.54 -10.40 5.45
C ALA A 234 9.03 -10.17 4.02
N TYR A 235 7.82 -10.63 3.76
CA TYR A 235 7.10 -10.49 2.51
C TYR A 235 5.75 -9.82 2.76
N TRP A 236 5.46 -8.79 1.97
CA TRP A 236 4.14 -8.15 1.91
C TRP A 236 3.61 -8.33 0.49
N GLY A 237 2.54 -9.12 0.40
CA GLY A 237 2.16 -9.80 -0.83
C GLY A 237 1.74 -8.88 -1.99
N LEU A 238 1.87 -9.41 -3.20
CA LEU A 238 1.43 -8.74 -4.43
C LEU A 238 -0.08 -8.49 -4.43
N VAL A 239 -0.48 -7.27 -4.09
CA VAL A 239 -1.89 -6.82 -4.15
C VAL A 239 -2.20 -6.23 -5.52
N LYS A 240 -3.34 -6.61 -6.11
CA LYS A 240 -3.83 -6.00 -7.37
C LYS A 240 -3.96 -4.48 -7.23
N GLY A 241 -3.41 -3.75 -8.20
CA GLY A 241 -3.26 -2.29 -8.09
C GLY A 241 -2.02 -1.83 -7.31
N THR A 242 -0.92 -2.58 -7.37
CA THR A 242 0.39 -2.17 -6.83
C THR A 242 1.52 -2.58 -7.77
N LEU A 243 2.60 -1.80 -7.81
CA LEU A 243 3.83 -2.12 -8.53
C LEU A 243 4.80 -2.86 -7.60
N ILE A 244 5.38 -3.96 -8.07
CA ILE A 244 6.47 -4.67 -7.37
C ILE A 244 7.78 -3.86 -7.45
N GLY A 245 8.69 -4.08 -6.51
CA GLY A 245 10.03 -3.50 -6.57
C GLY A 245 10.13 -2.04 -6.10
N LEU A 246 9.03 -1.41 -5.68
CA LEU A 246 9.05 -0.06 -5.12
C LEU A 246 9.45 -0.06 -3.63
N PRO A 247 10.16 0.97 -3.14
CA PRO A 247 10.35 1.19 -1.72
C PRO A 247 9.01 1.31 -0.98
N ALA A 248 8.89 0.62 0.15
CA ALA A 248 7.73 0.63 1.01
C ALA A 248 8.13 0.73 2.48
N HIS A 249 7.54 1.71 3.18
CA HIS A 249 7.65 1.86 4.62
C HIS A 249 6.47 1.17 5.28
N VAL A 250 6.70 0.24 6.21
CA VAL A 250 5.66 -0.58 6.84
C VAL A 250 5.66 -0.37 8.35
N VAL A 251 4.50 0.04 8.90
CA VAL A 251 4.33 0.34 10.32
C VAL A 251 3.39 -0.68 10.95
N TRP A 252 3.96 -1.51 11.83
CA TRP A 252 3.19 -2.48 12.60
C TRP A 252 2.30 -1.78 13.66
N PRO A 253 1.09 -2.28 13.95
CA PRO A 253 0.25 -1.72 15.00
C PRO A 253 0.88 -1.79 16.40
N LEU A 254 0.35 -0.95 17.30
CA LEU A 254 0.55 -1.12 18.75
C LEU A 254 0.07 -2.52 19.20
N PRO A 255 0.73 -3.16 20.19
CA PRO A 255 1.71 -2.57 21.11
C PRO A 255 3.17 -2.58 20.61
N GLN A 256 3.49 -3.23 19.49
CA GLN A 256 4.89 -3.45 19.10
C GLN A 256 5.51 -2.32 18.29
N THR A 257 4.73 -1.55 17.51
CA THR A 257 5.19 -0.38 16.72
C THR A 257 6.55 -0.60 16.05
N GLU A 258 6.67 -1.75 15.37
CA GLU A 258 7.85 -2.10 14.58
C GLU A 258 7.71 -1.41 13.21
N GLU A 259 8.59 -0.45 12.92
CA GLU A 259 8.69 0.19 11.60
C GLU A 259 9.80 -0.49 10.78
N ARG A 260 9.51 -0.85 9.53
CA ARG A 260 10.48 -1.48 8.61
C ARG A 260 10.39 -0.82 7.23
N ASP A 261 11.54 -0.36 6.72
CA ASP A 261 11.70 -0.03 5.30
C ASP A 261 12.07 -1.29 4.53
N LEU A 262 11.36 -1.55 3.42
CA LEU A 262 11.48 -2.76 2.63
C LEU A 262 11.07 -2.52 1.16
N THR A 263 11.18 -3.54 0.32
CA THR A 263 10.77 -3.49 -1.08
C THR A 263 9.44 -4.22 -1.28
N TRP A 264 8.47 -3.57 -1.92
CA TRP A 264 7.10 -4.07 -2.06
C TRP A 264 6.98 -5.27 -2.99
N GLY A 265 6.15 -6.24 -2.62
CA GLY A 265 5.81 -7.40 -3.45
C GLY A 265 6.96 -8.39 -3.70
N ILE A 266 8.08 -8.27 -2.97
CA ILE A 266 9.18 -9.24 -2.97
C ILE A 266 9.50 -9.69 -1.53
N GLN A 267 10.12 -10.85 -1.38
CA GLN A 267 10.63 -11.31 -0.09
C GLN A 267 11.91 -10.54 0.24
N ASN A 268 11.92 -9.84 1.37
CA ASN A 268 13.05 -9.06 1.83
C ASN A 268 13.83 -9.88 2.87
N GLU A 269 15.10 -10.15 2.61
CA GLU A 269 16.02 -10.69 3.61
C GLU A 269 16.39 -9.57 4.59
N LEU A 270 16.25 -9.86 5.89
CA LEU A 270 16.48 -8.96 7.03
C LEU A 270 17.53 -9.57 7.97
N ASP A 271 18.48 -10.31 7.37
CA ASP A 271 19.48 -11.14 8.05
C ASP A 271 20.27 -10.35 9.09
N ARG A 272 20.53 -11.00 10.23
CA ARG A 272 21.26 -10.39 11.36
C ARG A 272 22.36 -11.32 11.85
N GLU A 273 23.54 -10.75 12.09
CA GLU A 273 24.60 -11.43 12.80
C GLU A 273 24.39 -11.29 14.32
N TYR A 274 24.44 -12.41 15.02
CA TYR A 274 24.39 -12.47 16.48
C TYR A 274 25.75 -12.97 16.99
N ILE A 275 26.43 -12.16 17.80
CA ILE A 275 27.66 -12.55 18.49
C ILE A 275 27.29 -12.88 19.94
N HIS A 276 27.60 -14.10 20.38
CA HIS A 276 27.42 -14.53 21.76
C HIS A 276 28.72 -15.10 22.32
N LEU A 277 29.01 -14.75 23.57
CA LEU A 277 30.04 -15.40 24.36
C LEU A 277 29.43 -16.66 24.99
N LEU A 278 29.96 -17.83 24.62
CA LEU A 278 29.65 -19.11 25.27
C LEU A 278 30.64 -19.31 26.41
N GLU A 279 30.18 -19.79 27.57
CA GLU A 279 31.03 -19.91 28.74
C GLU A 279 30.65 -21.08 29.64
N TYR A 280 31.67 -21.75 30.18
CA TYR A 280 31.50 -22.92 31.05
C TYR A 280 32.68 -23.06 32.02
N GLU A 281 32.40 -23.50 33.25
CA GLU A 281 33.45 -23.81 34.23
C GLU A 281 33.88 -25.26 34.09
N LEU A 282 35.06 -25.48 33.50
CA LEU A 282 35.57 -26.81 33.18
C LEU A 282 36.60 -27.29 34.21
N PRO A 283 36.50 -28.55 34.69
CA PRO A 283 37.55 -29.21 35.47
C PRO A 283 38.90 -29.28 34.74
N PRO A 284 40.01 -29.57 35.44
CA PRO A 284 41.32 -29.80 34.83
C PRO A 284 41.28 -30.90 33.77
N GLY A 285 41.83 -30.63 32.58
CA GLY A 285 41.89 -31.60 31.49
C GLY A 285 40.53 -32.00 30.89
N ALA A 286 39.47 -31.20 31.10
CA ALA A 286 38.13 -31.45 30.59
C ALA A 286 37.73 -30.48 29.47
N GLY A 287 36.79 -30.91 28.63
CA GLY A 287 36.17 -30.12 27.57
C GLY A 287 34.65 -30.30 27.54
N VAL A 288 33.95 -29.40 26.87
CA VAL A 288 32.53 -29.51 26.58
C VAL A 288 32.23 -29.01 25.17
N LYS A 289 31.42 -29.76 24.42
CA LYS A 289 30.85 -29.31 23.16
C LYS A 289 29.62 -28.47 23.43
N VAL A 290 29.45 -27.41 22.66
CA VAL A 290 28.30 -26.51 22.79
C VAL A 290 27.63 -26.36 21.43
N ARG A 291 26.34 -26.69 21.35
CA ARG A 291 25.53 -26.48 20.15
C ARG A 291 24.60 -25.31 20.40
N VAL A 292 24.65 -24.28 19.56
CA VAL A 292 23.71 -23.15 19.66
C VAL A 292 22.54 -23.41 18.73
N VAL A 293 21.35 -23.59 19.32
CA VAL A 293 20.11 -23.94 18.61
C VAL A 293 19.18 -22.74 18.64
N GLY A 294 18.67 -22.37 17.47
CA GLY A 294 17.64 -21.36 17.31
C GLY A 294 16.30 -21.99 16.96
N THR A 295 15.22 -21.58 17.63
CA THR A 295 13.86 -21.86 17.14
C THR A 295 13.46 -20.72 16.22
N LYS A 296 13.32 -21.03 14.93
CA LYS A 296 12.69 -20.15 13.94
C LYS A 296 11.17 -20.27 14.06
N ARG A 297 10.47 -19.20 13.69
CA ARG A 297 9.03 -19.19 13.48
C ARG A 297 8.72 -18.57 12.13
N THR A 298 8.02 -19.32 11.29
CA THR A 298 7.43 -18.84 10.05
C THR A 298 5.96 -18.58 10.31
N VAL A 299 5.50 -17.38 9.97
CA VAL A 299 4.08 -16.97 10.08
C VAL A 299 3.58 -16.64 8.69
N GLU A 300 2.57 -17.35 8.22
CA GLU A 300 1.82 -16.99 7.01
C GLU A 300 0.42 -16.51 7.42
N ALA A 301 0.06 -15.30 7.05
CA ALA A 301 -1.18 -14.67 7.49
C ALA A 301 -1.81 -13.81 6.39
N PRO A 302 -3.08 -14.04 6.02
CA PRO A 302 -3.87 -13.03 5.32
C PRO A 302 -3.96 -11.76 6.18
N TYR A 303 -3.80 -10.60 5.57
CA TYR A 303 -3.87 -9.31 6.25
C TYR A 303 -4.79 -8.34 5.51
N SER A 304 -5.33 -7.39 6.27
CA SER A 304 -5.89 -6.14 5.76
C SER A 304 -5.05 -4.95 6.25
N GLY A 305 -5.04 -3.85 5.53
CA GLY A 305 -4.30 -2.64 5.93
C GLY A 305 -4.58 -1.46 5.01
N THR A 306 -4.10 -0.27 5.37
CA THR A 306 -4.19 0.93 4.53
C THR A 306 -2.85 1.18 3.86
N ILE A 307 -2.80 1.03 2.54
CA ILE A 307 -1.63 1.42 1.74
C ILE A 307 -1.80 2.84 1.22
N THR A 308 -0.76 3.65 1.31
CA THR A 308 -0.67 5.00 0.77
C THR A 308 0.40 5.04 -0.31
N ALA A 309 -0.04 5.25 -1.55
CA ALA A 309 0.83 5.52 -2.69
C ALA A 309 1.33 6.97 -2.62
N THR A 310 2.64 7.20 -2.79
CA THR A 310 3.23 8.54 -2.96
C THR A 310 3.80 8.69 -4.37
N TYR A 311 3.48 9.79 -5.05
CA TYR A 311 3.83 10.06 -6.44
C TYR A 311 4.98 11.08 -6.58
N GLU A 312 5.54 11.21 -7.79
CA GLU A 312 6.66 12.13 -8.11
C GLU A 312 6.39 13.61 -7.75
N ASP A 313 5.13 14.06 -7.85
CA ASP A 313 4.70 15.41 -7.46
C ASP A 313 4.39 15.56 -5.96
N GLY A 314 4.71 14.56 -5.14
CA GLY A 314 4.46 14.53 -3.70
C GLY A 314 3.01 14.28 -3.30
N ALA A 315 2.07 14.16 -4.25
CA ALA A 315 0.70 13.80 -3.96
C ALA A 315 0.59 12.38 -3.38
N ARG A 316 -0.46 12.13 -2.60
CA ARG A 316 -0.69 10.85 -1.92
C ARG A 316 -2.10 10.30 -2.16
N GLN A 317 -2.21 8.98 -2.26
CA GLN A 317 -3.48 8.27 -2.47
C GLN A 317 -3.53 7.03 -1.56
N SER A 318 -4.38 7.09 -0.54
CA SER A 318 -4.58 6.01 0.43
C SER A 318 -5.78 5.14 0.07
N ARG A 319 -5.65 3.83 0.23
CA ARG A 319 -6.75 2.86 0.07
C ARG A 319 -6.57 1.67 1.00
N VAL A 320 -7.68 1.04 1.38
CA VAL A 320 -7.63 -0.27 2.05
C VAL A 320 -7.20 -1.33 1.04
N ILE A 321 -6.38 -2.27 1.48
CA ILE A 321 -5.95 -3.46 0.77
C ILE A 321 -6.13 -4.71 1.62
N GLU A 322 -6.25 -5.83 0.94
CA GLU A 322 -6.13 -7.17 1.50
C GLU A 322 -5.00 -7.90 0.75
N GLY A 323 -4.24 -8.73 1.45
CA GLY A 323 -3.09 -9.43 0.88
C GLY A 323 -2.61 -10.58 1.78
N LEU A 324 -1.48 -11.17 1.40
CA LEU A 324 -0.79 -12.21 2.18
C LEU A 324 0.50 -11.63 2.78
N HIS A 325 0.75 -11.88 4.06
CA HIS A 325 1.98 -11.57 4.74
C HIS A 325 2.69 -12.87 5.11
N ILE A 326 4.00 -12.94 4.85
CA ILE A 326 4.87 -14.03 5.32
C ILE A 326 6.03 -13.39 6.08
N ASP A 327 6.32 -13.87 7.28
CA ASP A 327 7.43 -13.39 8.13
C ASP A 327 8.12 -14.59 8.79
N GLU A 328 9.43 -14.71 8.57
CA GLU A 328 10.30 -15.71 9.16
C GLU A 328 11.25 -15.00 10.12
N ARG A 329 11.17 -15.31 11.42
CA ARG A 329 12.08 -14.73 12.44
C ARG A 329 12.50 -15.74 13.50
N LEU A 330 13.68 -15.52 14.06
CA LEU A 330 14.14 -16.22 15.27
C LEU A 330 13.26 -15.81 16.47
N ILE A 331 12.72 -16.78 17.20
CA ILE A 331 11.91 -16.53 18.42
C ILE A 331 12.59 -16.99 19.71
N LEU A 332 13.55 -17.91 19.61
CA LEU A 332 14.30 -18.47 20.73
C LEU A 332 15.73 -18.76 20.28
N LEU A 333 16.71 -18.59 21.17
CA LEU A 333 18.10 -19.04 21.00
C LEU A 333 18.58 -19.65 22.31
N THR A 334 19.11 -20.87 22.24
CA THR A 334 19.66 -21.61 23.39
C THR A 334 21.05 -22.14 23.07
N ALA A 335 21.92 -22.18 24.07
CA ALA A 335 23.16 -22.94 24.02
C ALA A 335 22.96 -24.24 24.80
N ILE A 336 23.12 -25.37 24.13
CA ILE A 336 23.08 -26.72 24.72
C ILE A 336 24.53 -27.15 24.92
N TYR A 337 24.96 -27.21 26.17
CA TYR A 337 26.26 -27.71 26.60
C TYR A 337 26.11 -29.22 26.86
N GLU A 338 26.73 -30.05 26.03
CA GLU A 338 26.74 -31.51 26.19
C GLU A 338 27.39 -31.92 27.53
N THR A 339 27.25 -33.17 27.97
CA THR A 339 27.98 -33.67 29.14
C THR A 339 29.50 -33.45 28.97
N PRO A 340 30.17 -32.71 29.87
CA PRO A 340 31.61 -32.51 29.80
C PRO A 340 32.39 -33.83 29.82
N TYR A 341 33.50 -33.88 29.10
CA TYR A 341 34.34 -35.07 28.93
C TYR A 341 35.81 -34.77 29.22
N PHE A 342 36.58 -35.75 29.67
CA PHE A 342 38.03 -35.62 29.82
C PHE A 342 38.74 -35.71 28.46
N ILE A 343 39.58 -34.72 28.15
CA ILE A 343 40.25 -34.55 26.84
C ILE A 343 41.19 -35.73 26.52
N ASN A 344 41.74 -36.38 27.54
CA ASN A 344 42.75 -37.43 27.39
C ASN A 344 42.20 -38.82 27.02
N ASN A 345 40.91 -39.08 27.23
CA ASN A 345 40.31 -40.40 27.05
C ASN A 345 38.87 -40.39 26.49
N GLY A 346 38.22 -39.23 26.40
CA GLY A 346 36.84 -39.08 25.93
C GLY A 346 35.75 -39.57 26.89
N THR A 347 36.06 -39.91 28.15
CA THR A 347 35.03 -40.31 29.13
C THR A 347 34.37 -39.09 29.77
N GLU A 348 33.06 -39.15 29.94
CA GLU A 348 32.25 -38.15 30.65
C GLU A 348 32.78 -37.87 32.07
N VAL A 349 32.64 -36.63 32.52
CA VAL A 349 32.98 -36.18 33.88
C VAL A 349 31.89 -36.67 34.84
N PRO A 350 32.21 -37.54 35.84
CA PRO A 350 31.19 -38.14 36.70
C PRO A 350 30.37 -37.09 37.48
N GLY A 351 29.05 -37.14 37.33
CA GLY A 351 28.11 -36.24 38.01
C GLY A 351 27.95 -34.87 37.35
N ALA A 352 28.49 -34.66 36.15
CA ALA A 352 28.06 -33.57 35.27
C ALA A 352 26.86 -34.02 34.41
N GLU A 353 26.01 -33.07 34.02
CA GLU A 353 24.81 -33.29 33.21
C GLU A 353 24.79 -32.29 32.02
N GLU A 354 23.95 -32.53 31.02
CA GLU A 354 23.70 -31.58 29.93
C GLU A 354 23.03 -30.29 30.46
N ILE A 355 23.51 -29.12 30.04
CA ILE A 355 22.96 -27.82 30.48
C ILE A 355 22.45 -27.04 29.27
N THR A 356 21.17 -26.62 29.31
CA THR A 356 20.60 -25.68 28.34
C THR A 356 20.54 -24.27 28.92
N ALA A 357 21.29 -23.32 28.34
CA ALA A 357 21.26 -21.91 28.68
C ALA A 357 20.43 -21.10 27.65
N LEU A 358 19.62 -20.15 28.13
CA LEU A 358 18.83 -19.26 27.28
C LEU A 358 19.66 -18.04 26.85
N LEU A 359 19.94 -17.90 25.56
CA LEU A 359 20.70 -16.77 24.99
C LEU A 359 19.80 -15.63 24.51
N TYR A 360 18.65 -15.94 23.91
CA TYR A 360 17.66 -14.97 23.46
C TYR A 360 16.24 -15.56 23.50
N LYS A 361 15.25 -14.70 23.78
CA LYS A 361 13.83 -15.02 23.63
C LYS A 361 13.05 -13.81 23.15
N SER A 362 12.28 -13.95 22.08
CA SER A 362 11.39 -12.90 21.59
C SER A 362 10.20 -12.75 22.55
N THR A 363 10.11 -11.61 23.23
CA THR A 363 8.99 -11.23 24.10
C THR A 363 7.79 -10.69 23.31
N THR A 364 7.46 -11.36 22.18
CA THR A 364 6.27 -11.07 21.37
C THR A 364 5.02 -11.59 22.09
N THR A 365 4.58 -10.83 23.09
CA THR A 365 3.39 -11.14 23.89
C THR A 365 2.13 -10.67 23.15
N THR A 366 1.31 -11.61 22.67
CA THR A 366 0.00 -11.31 22.08
C THR A 366 -1.00 -10.96 23.21
N THR A 367 -1.01 -9.69 23.62
CA THR A 367 -1.84 -9.22 24.74
C THR A 367 -3.31 -9.06 24.34
N THR A 368 -4.11 -10.10 24.55
CA THR A 368 -5.57 -10.06 24.34
C THR A 368 -6.26 -9.22 25.42
N THR A 369 -6.32 -7.90 25.22
CA THR A 369 -6.89 -6.95 26.17
C THR A 369 -8.43 -6.97 26.17
N THR A 370 -9.02 -7.78 27.04
CA THR A 370 -10.47 -7.82 27.26
C THR A 370 -10.94 -6.63 28.10
N THR A 371 -11.28 -5.50 27.47
CA THR A 371 -11.68 -4.28 28.18
C THR A 371 -13.12 -4.35 28.72
N THR A 372 -13.29 -4.65 30.01
CA THR A 372 -14.59 -4.53 30.70
C THR A 372 -14.76 -3.11 31.25
N THR A 373 -15.57 -2.30 30.57
CA THR A 373 -15.79 -0.89 30.94
C THR A 373 -16.83 -0.75 32.06
N THR A 374 -16.38 -0.50 33.30
CA THR A 374 -17.25 -0.18 34.43
C THR A 374 -17.28 1.33 34.65
N THR A 375 -18.38 2.01 34.29
CA THR A 375 -18.53 3.46 34.47
C THR A 375 -18.95 3.83 35.89
N THR A 376 -18.06 4.46 36.66
CA THR A 376 -18.37 5.14 37.93
C THR A 376 -18.35 6.65 37.73
N THR A 377 -19.50 7.30 37.91
CA THR A 377 -19.65 8.76 37.78
C THR A 377 -19.37 9.46 39.12
N THR A 378 -18.40 10.38 39.16
CA THR A 378 -18.17 11.28 40.30
C THR A 378 -17.99 12.73 39.82
N THR A 379 -18.64 13.65 40.52
CA THR A 379 -18.76 15.06 40.12
C THR A 379 -17.78 15.95 40.91
N PRO A 380 -16.97 16.81 40.25
CA PRO A 380 -16.30 17.93 40.89
C PRO A 380 -17.08 19.24 40.74
N SER A 381 -16.98 20.12 41.75
CA SER A 381 -17.57 21.47 41.80
C SER A 381 -16.54 22.54 41.39
N PRO A 382 -16.93 23.72 40.86
CA PRO A 382 -15.99 24.62 40.18
C PRO A 382 -15.26 25.64 41.07
N GLU A 383 -14.13 26.11 40.51
CA GLU A 383 -13.49 27.44 40.62
C GLU A 383 -13.19 28.10 41.98
N GLU A 384 -11.91 28.43 42.18
CA GLU A 384 -11.53 29.82 42.43
C GLU A 384 -10.10 30.11 41.88
N SER A 385 -9.74 31.37 41.66
CA SER A 385 -8.43 31.80 41.13
C SER A 385 -8.11 33.23 41.54
N PRO A 386 -6.83 33.55 41.81
CA PRO A 386 -6.38 34.94 41.76
C PRO A 386 -5.06 35.19 40.99
N MET A 387 -5.14 36.16 40.07
CA MET A 387 -4.13 37.18 39.73
C MET A 387 -2.66 36.79 39.44
N VAL A 388 -2.21 37.19 38.25
CA VAL A 388 -0.80 37.52 37.95
C VAL A 388 -0.72 38.99 37.57
N SER A 389 0.25 39.73 38.14
CA SER A 389 0.45 41.16 37.86
C SER A 389 1.50 41.39 36.76
N GLN A 390 1.36 42.51 36.03
CA GLN A 390 2.34 42.97 35.03
C GLN A 390 3.36 43.95 35.63
N ILE A 391 4.36 44.29 34.79
CA ILE A 391 5.21 45.49 34.70
C ILE A 391 6.73 45.19 34.86
N GLY A 392 7.51 45.59 33.83
CA GLY A 392 8.99 45.65 33.85
C GLY A 392 9.48 47.09 34.16
N PRO A 393 10.45 47.69 33.45
CA PRO A 393 11.37 47.14 32.44
C PRO A 393 12.86 47.54 32.65
N ALA A 394 13.80 46.98 31.87
CA ALA A 394 15.06 47.66 31.50
C ALA A 394 15.77 47.00 30.28
N LYS A 395 16.32 47.86 29.40
CA LYS A 395 17.36 47.63 28.35
C LYS A 395 18.48 48.66 28.64
N PRO A 396 19.53 48.91 27.81
CA PRO A 396 20.09 48.23 26.62
C PRO A 396 21.53 47.69 26.92
N VAL A 397 22.56 47.50 26.07
CA VAL A 397 23.07 48.10 24.79
C VAL A 397 24.02 47.11 24.08
N SER A 398 24.23 47.27 22.75
CA SER A 398 25.37 46.79 21.91
C SER A 398 25.63 45.28 21.77
N ASP A 399 26.05 44.70 20.63
CA ASP A 399 26.20 45.13 19.21
C ASP A 399 26.42 43.82 18.35
N SER A 400 26.55 43.76 17.01
CA SER A 400 26.74 44.76 15.96
C SER A 400 26.22 44.31 14.56
N LEU A 401 26.70 45.01 13.53
CA LEU A 401 26.57 44.91 12.06
C LEU A 401 27.37 43.74 11.43
N SER A 402 27.24 43.36 10.14
CA SER A 402 27.01 44.13 8.88
C SER A 402 26.13 43.34 7.87
N THR A 403 25.13 43.87 7.13
CA THR A 403 25.03 44.93 6.06
C THR A 403 25.66 44.56 4.70
N MET A 404 25.08 44.87 3.51
CA MET A 404 23.77 45.50 3.11
C MET A 404 22.79 44.43 2.55
N SER A 405 21.94 44.51 1.49
CA SER A 405 21.47 45.44 0.41
C SER A 405 20.13 44.88 -0.13
N GLU A 406 19.10 45.59 -0.64
CA GLU A 406 18.94 46.66 -1.67
C GLU A 406 18.98 46.13 -3.12
N SER A 407 18.02 46.34 -4.03
CA SER A 407 16.70 47.06 -4.07
C SER A 407 15.62 46.15 -4.76
N GLU A 408 14.39 46.49 -5.22
CA GLU A 408 13.59 47.71 -5.52
C GLU A 408 12.08 47.51 -5.14
N GLU A 409 11.17 48.40 -5.58
CA GLU A 409 9.70 48.34 -5.37
C GLU A 409 8.89 48.19 -6.67
N VAL A 410 7.68 47.60 -6.60
CA VAL A 410 6.53 48.00 -7.46
C VAL A 410 5.24 48.00 -6.61
N GLN A 411 4.56 49.14 -6.56
CA GLN A 411 3.24 49.27 -5.92
C GLN A 411 2.10 48.94 -6.91
N TYR A 412 0.98 48.41 -6.41
CA TYR A 412 -0.35 48.68 -6.97
C TYR A 412 -1.40 48.79 -5.87
N SER A 413 -2.40 49.64 -6.09
CA SER A 413 -3.26 50.21 -5.05
C SER A 413 -4.56 49.44 -4.77
N LEU A 414 -5.05 49.58 -3.54
CA LEU A 414 -6.36 49.13 -3.07
C LEU A 414 -7.54 49.75 -3.85
N ALA A 415 -8.65 49.02 -3.89
CA ALA A 415 -9.99 49.59 -3.99
C ALA A 415 -10.92 48.84 -3.02
N HIS A 416 -11.62 49.58 -2.14
CA HIS A 416 -12.76 49.06 -1.39
C HIS A 416 -14.02 49.09 -2.27
N ASP A 417 -14.96 48.18 -2.03
CA ASP A 417 -16.28 48.62 -1.52
C ASP A 417 -16.99 47.50 -0.72
N SER A 418 -18.25 47.73 -0.31
CA SER A 418 -18.69 47.38 1.04
C SER A 418 -20.03 46.64 1.17
N ALA A 419 -20.01 45.66 2.08
CA ALA A 419 -21.11 45.32 3.02
C ALA A 419 -22.41 44.63 2.54
N VAL A 420 -23.17 44.17 3.55
CA VAL A 420 -24.51 43.53 3.54
C VAL A 420 -24.55 42.11 2.89
N GLY A 421 -24.92 41.02 3.57
CA GLY A 421 -25.19 40.78 4.99
C GLY A 421 -26.61 40.25 5.28
N THR A 422 -26.75 39.00 5.74
CA THR A 422 -27.97 38.52 6.42
C THR A 422 -27.75 37.19 7.15
N HIS A 423 -28.34 37.05 8.34
CA HIS A 423 -28.45 35.79 9.10
C HIS A 423 -29.49 34.86 8.46
N ARG A 424 -29.30 33.53 8.50
CA ARG A 424 -30.35 32.60 8.99
C ARG A 424 -29.90 31.15 9.26
N GLN A 425 -30.25 30.72 10.47
CA GLN A 425 -30.70 29.39 10.94
C GLN A 425 -30.06 28.10 10.39
N ALA A 426 -29.61 27.27 11.33
CA ALA A 426 -29.29 25.87 11.11
C ALA A 426 -30.54 25.03 10.81
N GLY A 427 -30.37 23.96 10.02
CA GLY A 427 -31.37 22.91 9.81
C GLY A 427 -30.69 21.54 9.87
N ILE A 428 -30.86 20.82 10.99
CA ILE A 428 -30.39 19.44 11.12
C ILE A 428 -31.34 18.55 10.32
N SER A 429 -30.82 17.86 9.29
CA SER A 429 -31.59 16.91 8.49
C SER A 429 -31.12 15.49 8.77
N LEU A 430 -31.97 14.67 9.41
CA LEU A 430 -31.73 13.23 9.54
C LEU A 430 -31.99 12.58 8.17
N LEU A 431 -30.92 12.17 7.49
CA LEU A 431 -31.03 11.43 6.23
C LEU A 431 -31.20 9.93 6.53
N VAL A 432 -32.46 9.48 6.58
CA VAL A 432 -32.82 8.07 6.77
C VAL A 432 -32.45 7.27 5.50
N ILE A 433 -31.40 6.45 5.57
CA ILE A 433 -31.00 5.58 4.46
C ILE A 433 -31.85 4.31 4.47
N SER A 434 -32.99 4.35 3.78
CA SER A 434 -33.81 3.16 3.52
C SER A 434 -33.20 2.29 2.42
N PHE A 435 -32.54 1.20 2.81
CA PHE A 435 -32.11 0.15 1.87
C PHE A 435 -33.33 -0.62 1.33
N ILE A 436 -33.78 -0.28 0.12
CA ILE A 436 -34.70 -1.10 -0.65
C ILE A 436 -33.88 -2.10 -1.47
N ILE A 437 -33.80 -3.35 -1.01
CA ILE A 437 -33.25 -4.45 -1.81
C ILE A 437 -34.33 -4.92 -2.79
N ALA A 438 -34.23 -4.46 -4.04
CA ALA A 438 -35.07 -4.96 -5.12
C ALA A 438 -34.54 -6.32 -5.60
N LEU A 439 -35.18 -7.40 -5.13
CA LEU A 439 -35.06 -8.71 -5.76
C LEU A 439 -35.80 -8.69 -7.10
N CYS A 440 -35.05 -8.78 -8.20
CA CYS A 440 -35.60 -9.02 -9.54
C CYS A 440 -35.25 -10.44 -10.00
N HIS A 441 -36.13 -10.97 -10.86
CA HIS A 441 -36.21 -12.37 -11.25
C HIS A 441 -35.64 -12.64 -12.65
#